data_AF-A0A3P3W8P7-F1
#
_entry.id   AF-A0A3P3W8P7-F1
#
_cell.length_a   1.000
_cell.length_b   1.000
_cell.length_c   1.000
_cell.angle_alpha   90.00
_cell.angle_beta   90.00
_cell.angle_gamma   90.00
#
_symmetry.space_group_name_H-M   'P 1'
#
loop_
_entity.id
_entity.type
_entity.pdbx_description
1 polymer ?
#
loop_
_entity_poly.entity_id
_entity_poly.type
_entity_poly.pdbx_seq_one_letter_code
_entity_poly.pdbx_strand_id
1 'polypeptide(L)'
;MVEYGIDIEIEKIRRHLLKNLGWLGVEMFGRAYKNVTKDGKLVPEVYIGNGEYKEILTSDLKSVTVFFVDSDEHTKANSLEMQTDLSVVFIVNLVKLKGNNNTRLDALVQHEVLSTLKQTTQFEISELTKGLDALKEFDTSKIKLSDMQPYHIFSVTGKIKYKINNC
;
A
#
# COMPACT_ATOMS: atom_id res chain seq x y z
N MET A 1 -12.83 -0.53 -15.15
CA MET A 1 -13.40 -0.10 -13.86
C MET A 1 -13.49 1.41 -13.90
N VAL A 2 -14.62 2.01 -13.53
CA VAL A 2 -14.70 3.47 -13.41
C VAL A 2 -14.30 3.81 -11.98
N GLU A 3 -13.27 4.65 -11.82
CA GLU A 3 -12.76 5.07 -10.52
C GLU A 3 -13.45 6.38 -10.11
N TYR A 4 -13.79 6.49 -8.83
CA TYR A 4 -14.43 7.66 -8.24
C TYR A 4 -13.72 8.05 -6.94
N GLY A 5 -13.76 9.33 -6.59
CA GLY A 5 -13.20 9.79 -5.32
C GLY A 5 -11.71 9.53 -5.19
N ILE A 6 -11.31 9.03 -4.01
CA ILE A 6 -9.93 8.74 -3.65
C ILE A 6 -9.28 7.70 -4.58
N ASP A 7 -10.06 6.78 -5.15
CA ASP A 7 -9.54 5.70 -5.99
C ASP A 7 -8.85 6.25 -7.26
N ILE A 8 -9.27 7.44 -7.75
CA ILE A 8 -8.61 8.14 -8.87
C ILE A 8 -7.19 8.58 -8.49
N GLU A 9 -7.02 9.13 -7.29
CA GLU A 9 -5.71 9.60 -6.83
C GLU A 9 -4.79 8.42 -6.46
N ILE A 10 -5.37 7.35 -5.88
CA ILE A 10 -4.67 6.07 -5.68
C ILE A 10 -4.15 5.53 -7.02
N GLU A 11 -4.98 5.51 -8.06
CA GLU A 11 -4.55 5.02 -9.38
C GLU A 11 -3.41 5.86 -9.98
N LYS A 12 -3.41 7.19 -9.78
CA LYS A 12 -2.30 8.06 -10.19
C LYS A 12 -1.01 7.70 -9.47
N ILE A 13 -1.04 7.54 -8.14
CA ILE A 13 0.11 7.12 -7.35
C ILE A 13 0.57 5.73 -7.80
N ARG A 14 -0.36 4.80 -8.01
CA ARG A 14 -0.10 3.43 -8.46
C ARG A 14 0.67 3.41 -9.79
N ARG A 15 0.19 4.16 -10.79
CA ARG A 15 0.86 4.28 -12.10
C ARG A 15 2.23 4.92 -11.98
N HIS A 16 2.37 5.94 -11.13
CA HIS A 16 3.65 6.62 -10.91
C HIS A 16 4.68 5.68 -10.26
N LEU A 17 4.29 4.93 -9.23
CA LEU A 17 5.15 3.92 -8.61
C LEU A 17 5.57 2.84 -9.61
N LEU A 18 4.61 2.28 -10.35
CA LEU A 18 4.88 1.21 -11.32
C LEU A 18 5.83 1.68 -12.43
N LYS A 19 5.66 2.90 -12.92
CA LYS A 19 6.50 3.48 -13.97
C LYS A 19 7.93 3.75 -13.51
N ASN A 20 8.13 4.24 -12.28
CA ASN A 20 9.41 4.81 -11.86
C ASN A 20 10.25 3.89 -10.96
N LEU A 21 9.66 2.89 -10.29
CA LEU A 21 10.44 1.95 -9.48
C LEU A 21 11.22 0.94 -10.33
N GLY A 22 10.72 0.58 -11.51
CA GLY A 22 11.38 -0.37 -12.41
C GLY A 22 11.53 -1.79 -11.83
N TRP A 23 10.81 -2.10 -10.76
CA TRP A 23 10.87 -3.40 -10.08
C TRP A 23 10.14 -4.48 -10.86
N LEU A 24 10.68 -5.70 -10.84
CA LEU A 24 10.07 -6.88 -11.46
C LEU A 24 9.29 -7.71 -10.44
N GLY A 25 8.23 -8.38 -10.89
CA GLY A 25 7.42 -9.25 -10.02
C GLY A 25 6.60 -8.49 -8.98
N VAL A 26 6.22 -7.24 -9.30
CA VAL A 26 5.37 -6.39 -8.46
C VAL A 26 3.90 -6.74 -8.70
N GLU A 27 3.17 -7.01 -7.62
CA GLU A 27 1.72 -7.07 -7.58
C GLU A 27 1.23 -5.83 -6.82
N MET A 28 0.61 -4.89 -7.55
CA MET A 28 0.20 -3.61 -7.00
C MET A 28 -1.31 -3.47 -7.12
N PHE A 29 -1.98 -3.51 -5.99
CA PHE A 29 -3.42 -3.39 -5.85
C PHE A 29 -3.85 -1.93 -5.65
N GLY A 30 -5.15 -1.69 -5.80
CA GLY A 30 -5.77 -0.41 -5.42
C GLY A 30 -6.03 -0.32 -3.91
N ARG A 31 -7.09 0.39 -3.54
CA ARG A 31 -7.54 0.50 -2.16
C ARG A 31 -7.93 -0.87 -1.59
N ALA A 32 -7.38 -1.18 -0.42
CA ALA A 32 -7.77 -2.32 0.39
C ALA A 32 -8.82 -1.90 1.41
N TYR A 33 -9.83 -2.73 1.57
CA TYR A 33 -10.91 -2.56 2.54
C TYR A 33 -10.57 -3.33 3.82
N LYS A 34 -10.90 -2.73 4.96
CA LYS A 34 -10.75 -3.32 6.30
C LYS A 34 -11.95 -4.23 6.59
N ASN A 35 -11.91 -5.47 6.12
CA ASN A 35 -13.03 -6.41 6.26
C ASN A 35 -12.83 -7.36 7.43
N VAL A 36 -13.94 -7.75 8.07
CA VAL A 36 -13.93 -8.72 9.17
C VAL A 36 -14.25 -10.11 8.62
N THR A 37 -13.32 -11.04 8.78
CA THR A 37 -13.54 -12.45 8.44
C THR A 37 -14.62 -13.09 9.32
N LYS A 38 -15.12 -14.27 8.92
CA LYS A 38 -16.08 -15.04 9.72
C LYS A 38 -15.60 -15.34 11.15
N ASP A 39 -14.28 -15.38 11.35
CA ASP A 39 -13.64 -15.64 12.64
C ASP A 39 -13.40 -14.35 13.46
N GLY A 40 -13.92 -13.21 13.03
CA GLY A 40 -13.80 -11.92 13.73
C GLY A 40 -12.48 -11.18 13.52
N LYS A 41 -11.62 -11.63 12.60
CA LYS A 41 -10.31 -11.03 12.31
C LYS A 41 -10.40 -9.98 11.21
N LEU A 42 -9.76 -8.82 11.42
CA LEU A 42 -9.68 -7.76 10.40
C LEU A 42 -8.59 -8.10 9.38
N VAL A 43 -8.93 -8.14 8.09
CA VAL A 43 -8.01 -8.45 7.00
C VAL A 43 -8.12 -7.41 5.88
N PRO A 44 -7.02 -7.10 5.17
CA PRO A 44 -7.07 -6.23 4.01
C PRO A 44 -7.51 -7.03 2.79
N GLU A 45 -8.64 -6.62 2.21
CA GLU A 45 -9.16 -7.21 0.98
C GLU A 45 -9.29 -6.18 -0.13
N VAL A 46 -8.89 -6.54 -1.34
CA VAL A 46 -9.05 -5.69 -2.53
C VAL A 46 -10.19 -6.23 -3.38
N TYR A 47 -11.03 -5.31 -3.86
CA TYR A 47 -12.08 -5.63 -4.83
C TYR A 47 -11.48 -6.02 -6.18
N ILE A 48 -11.79 -7.22 -6.67
CA ILE A 48 -11.27 -7.76 -7.94
C ILE A 48 -12.32 -7.81 -9.06
N GLY A 49 -13.55 -7.39 -8.79
CA GLY A 49 -14.67 -7.37 -9.74
C GLY A 49 -15.77 -8.35 -9.39
N ASN A 50 -16.96 -8.17 -10.00
CA ASN A 50 -18.12 -9.06 -9.86
C ASN A 50 -18.60 -9.31 -8.41
N GLY A 51 -18.32 -8.39 -7.49
CA GLY A 51 -18.66 -8.56 -6.08
C GLY A 51 -17.64 -9.39 -5.29
N GLU A 52 -16.52 -9.76 -5.91
CA GLU A 52 -15.48 -10.58 -5.32
C GLU A 52 -14.34 -9.73 -4.76
N TYR A 53 -13.77 -10.24 -3.67
CA TYR A 53 -12.70 -9.64 -2.90
C TYR A 53 -11.57 -10.66 -2.73
N LYS A 54 -10.32 -10.17 -2.74
CA LYS A 54 -9.11 -10.98 -2.56
C LYS A 54 -8.35 -10.51 -1.32
N GLU A 55 -8.14 -11.41 -0.36
CA GLU A 55 -7.23 -11.20 0.77
C GLU A 55 -5.78 -11.06 0.27
N ILE A 56 -5.08 -9.99 0.68
CA ILE A 56 -3.77 -9.62 0.13
C ILE A 56 -2.61 -10.29 0.88
N LEU A 57 -2.77 -10.51 2.19
CA LEU A 57 -1.68 -10.93 3.08
C LEU A 57 -1.23 -12.38 2.90
N THR A 58 -1.90 -13.15 2.06
CA THR A 58 -1.63 -14.58 1.82
C THR A 58 -0.87 -14.86 0.50
N SER A 59 -0.48 -13.82 -0.26
CA SER A 59 0.17 -13.98 -1.57
C SER A 59 1.69 -14.12 -1.46
N ASP A 60 2.18 -15.32 -1.12
CA ASP A 60 3.62 -15.62 -0.96
C ASP A 60 4.43 -15.70 -2.29
N LEU A 61 3.75 -15.54 -3.43
CA LEU A 61 4.33 -15.85 -4.74
C LEU A 61 5.16 -14.70 -5.34
N LYS A 62 4.88 -13.44 -4.99
CA LYS A 62 5.43 -12.26 -5.67
C LYS A 62 6.71 -11.72 -5.02
N SER A 63 7.44 -10.88 -5.76
CA SER A 63 8.64 -10.21 -5.25
C SER A 63 8.26 -9.02 -4.37
N VAL A 64 7.20 -8.31 -4.76
CA VAL A 64 6.67 -7.17 -4.03
C VAL A 64 5.15 -7.20 -4.13
N THR A 65 4.48 -7.01 -3.00
CA THR A 65 3.05 -6.74 -2.92
C THR A 65 2.85 -5.34 -2.39
N VAL A 66 2.05 -4.52 -3.08
CA VAL A 66 1.74 -3.14 -2.69
C VAL A 66 0.23 -2.95 -2.68
N PHE A 67 -0.27 -2.26 -1.67
CA PHE A 67 -1.69 -1.88 -1.57
C PHE A 67 -1.85 -0.60 -0.76
N PHE A 68 -3.05 -0.03 -0.81
CA PHE A 68 -3.36 1.28 -0.23
C PHE A 68 -4.42 1.14 0.86
N VAL A 69 -4.25 1.85 1.97
CA VAL A 69 -5.21 1.87 3.08
C VAL A 69 -5.46 3.32 3.45
N ASP A 70 -6.70 3.77 3.30
CA ASP A 70 -7.15 5.08 3.77
C ASP A 70 -7.56 5.04 5.25
N SER A 71 -7.49 6.20 5.88
CA SER A 71 -8.10 6.41 7.20
C SER A 71 -9.61 6.35 7.09
N ASP A 72 -10.26 5.84 8.13
CA ASP A 72 -11.73 5.85 8.25
C ASP A 72 -12.27 7.30 8.40
N GLU A 73 -11.39 8.24 8.75
CA GLU A 73 -11.71 9.66 8.84
C GLU A 73 -11.32 10.41 7.56
N HIS A 74 -12.32 11.01 6.90
CA HIS A 74 -12.13 11.94 5.80
C HIS A 74 -12.69 13.31 6.20
N THR A 75 -11.83 14.33 6.18
CA THR A 75 -12.21 15.70 6.53
C THR A 75 -12.36 16.55 5.29
N LYS A 76 -13.20 17.58 5.36
CA LYS A 76 -13.34 18.54 4.28
C LYS A 76 -12.10 19.44 4.25
N ALA A 77 -11.38 19.46 3.14
CA ALA A 77 -10.32 20.44 2.92
C ALA A 77 -10.95 21.76 2.44
N ASN A 78 -11.80 21.70 1.41
CA ASN A 78 -12.39 22.84 0.72
C ASN A 78 -13.83 22.51 0.27
N SER A 79 -14.55 23.41 -0.41
CA SER A 79 -15.98 23.24 -0.76
C SER A 79 -16.32 21.92 -1.48
N LEU A 80 -15.40 21.41 -2.33
CA LEU A 80 -15.55 20.18 -3.13
C LEU A 80 -14.43 19.15 -2.91
N GLU A 81 -13.50 19.42 -1.99
CA GLU A 81 -12.30 18.59 -1.77
C GLU A 81 -12.32 17.98 -0.37
N MET A 82 -12.07 16.68 -0.33
CA MET A 82 -11.84 15.91 0.88
C MET A 82 -10.34 15.69 1.06
N GLN A 83 -9.92 15.52 2.31
CA GLN A 83 -8.57 15.10 2.66
C GLN A 83 -8.65 13.93 3.65
N THR A 84 -7.67 13.05 3.55
CA THR A 84 -7.48 11.94 4.49
C THR A 84 -6.03 11.54 4.52
N ASP A 85 -5.66 10.74 5.51
CA ASP A 85 -4.37 10.08 5.54
C ASP A 85 -4.47 8.77 4.74
N LEU A 86 -3.49 8.52 3.88
CA LEU A 86 -3.38 7.34 3.04
C LEU A 86 -2.05 6.67 3.31
N SER A 87 -2.10 5.39 3.65
CA SER A 87 -0.94 4.53 3.83
C SER A 87 -0.71 3.69 2.58
N VAL A 88 0.48 3.79 2.00
CA VAL A 88 0.94 2.89 0.94
C VAL A 88 1.77 1.79 1.60
N VAL A 89 1.24 0.57 1.63
CA VAL A 89 1.86 -0.57 2.30
C VAL A 89 2.65 -1.41 1.31
N PHE A 90 3.87 -1.78 1.68
CA PHE A 90 4.80 -2.57 0.89
C PHE A 90 5.19 -3.83 1.67
N ILE A 91 4.98 -4.99 1.04
CA ILE A 91 5.48 -6.28 1.49
C ILE A 91 6.48 -6.75 0.44
N VAL A 92 7.77 -6.74 0.80
CA VAL A 92 8.87 -6.96 -0.15
C VAL A 92 9.63 -8.24 0.23
N ASN A 93 9.84 -9.12 -0.74
CA ASN A 93 10.84 -10.18 -0.65
C ASN A 93 12.15 -9.64 -1.22
N LEU A 94 13.09 -9.26 -0.35
CA LEU A 94 14.34 -8.59 -0.76
C LEU A 94 15.21 -9.47 -1.66
N VAL A 95 15.22 -10.79 -1.42
CA VAL A 95 15.99 -11.75 -2.21
C VAL A 95 15.41 -11.89 -3.62
N LYS A 96 14.08 -11.98 -3.76
CA LYS A 96 13.43 -12.01 -5.09
C LYS A 96 13.57 -10.69 -5.84
N LEU A 97 13.57 -9.55 -5.13
CA LEU A 97 13.61 -8.22 -5.75
C LEU A 97 15.02 -7.79 -6.18
N LYS A 98 16.02 -7.95 -5.31
CA LYS A 98 17.38 -7.42 -5.50
C LYS A 98 18.45 -8.50 -5.61
N GLY A 99 18.08 -9.78 -5.50
CA GLY A 99 18.99 -10.92 -5.47
C GLY A 99 19.51 -11.23 -4.07
N ASN A 100 20.15 -12.39 -3.93
CA ASN A 100 20.78 -12.79 -2.68
C ASN A 100 22.09 -12.02 -2.48
N ASN A 101 22.04 -11.00 -1.63
CA ASN A 101 23.19 -10.19 -1.26
C ASN A 101 23.47 -10.39 0.23
N ASN A 102 24.74 -10.45 0.64
CA ASN A 102 25.15 -10.57 2.05
C ASN A 102 24.81 -9.33 2.91
N THR A 103 24.01 -8.40 2.40
CA THR A 103 23.65 -7.14 3.04
C THR A 103 22.15 -6.94 2.98
N ARG A 104 21.55 -6.48 4.09
CA ARG A 104 20.14 -6.10 4.15
C ARG A 104 19.94 -4.83 3.31
N LEU A 105 19.16 -4.93 2.23
CA LEU A 105 18.90 -3.83 1.28
C LEU A 105 17.58 -3.09 1.56
N ASP A 106 17.04 -3.24 2.76
CA ASP A 106 15.78 -2.62 3.17
C ASP A 106 15.84 -1.08 3.11
N ALA A 107 16.92 -0.46 3.57
CA ALA A 107 17.12 0.99 3.51
C ALA A 107 17.17 1.52 2.07
N LEU A 108 17.78 0.77 1.15
CA LEU A 108 17.82 1.11 -0.28
C LEU A 108 16.41 1.10 -0.88
N VAL A 109 15.65 0.04 -0.60
CA VAL A 109 14.26 -0.10 -1.06
C VAL A 109 13.37 1.02 -0.51
N GLN A 110 13.51 1.36 0.78
CA GLN A 110 12.81 2.49 1.39
C GLN A 110 13.16 3.82 0.72
N HIS A 111 14.46 4.05 0.43
CA HIS A 111 14.91 5.25 -0.26
C HIS A 111 14.35 5.36 -1.68
N GLU A 112 14.33 4.28 -2.45
CA GLU A 112 13.75 4.23 -3.81
C GLU A 112 12.25 4.61 -3.76
N VAL A 113 11.50 4.05 -2.82
CA VAL A 113 10.07 4.34 -2.65
C VAL A 113 9.84 5.79 -2.23
N LEU A 114 10.52 6.26 -1.19
CA LEU A 114 10.37 7.63 -0.70
C LEU A 114 10.74 8.65 -1.78
N SER A 115 11.82 8.41 -2.52
CA SER A 115 12.24 9.29 -3.62
C SER A 115 11.21 9.33 -4.75
N THR A 116 10.59 8.19 -5.05
CA THR A 116 9.54 8.11 -6.08
C THR A 116 8.26 8.81 -5.62
N LEU A 117 7.81 8.56 -4.40
CA LEU A 117 6.60 9.17 -3.85
C LEU A 117 6.75 10.70 -3.69
N LYS A 118 7.93 11.20 -3.30
CA LYS A 118 8.21 12.65 -3.20
C LYS A 118 8.03 13.41 -4.51
N GLN A 119 8.11 12.73 -5.66
CA GLN A 119 7.89 13.36 -6.97
C GLN A 119 6.40 13.54 -7.30
N THR A 120 5.51 12.98 -6.48
CA THR A 120 4.06 13.04 -6.65
C THR A 120 3.53 14.23 -5.87
N THR A 121 2.88 15.19 -6.53
CA THR A 121 2.35 16.39 -5.86
C THR A 121 1.06 16.13 -5.08
N GLN A 122 0.42 14.99 -5.34
CA GLN A 122 -0.85 14.59 -4.73
C GLN A 122 -0.70 13.94 -3.35
N PHE A 123 0.52 13.55 -2.96
CA PHE A 123 0.78 12.75 -1.77
C PHE A 123 1.86 13.38 -0.90
N GLU A 124 1.46 13.98 0.22
CA GLU A 124 2.36 14.63 1.16
C GLU A 124 2.80 13.63 2.23
N ILE A 125 4.01 13.10 2.10
CA ILE A 125 4.56 12.08 3.02
C ILE A 125 4.70 12.66 4.44
N SER A 126 4.12 11.98 5.42
CA SER A 126 4.18 12.34 6.84
C SER A 126 4.94 11.31 7.69
N GLU A 127 4.85 10.02 7.36
CA GLU A 127 5.37 8.94 8.20
C GLU A 127 5.94 7.77 7.36
N LEU A 128 6.96 7.11 7.90
CA LEU A 128 7.45 5.81 7.45
C LEU A 128 7.38 4.83 8.63
N THR A 129 6.48 3.85 8.56
CA THR A 129 6.32 2.81 9.58
C THR A 129 6.92 1.50 9.06
N LYS A 130 7.59 0.72 9.91
CA LYS A 130 8.31 -0.51 9.52
C LYS A 130 7.80 -1.72 10.29
N GLY A 131 8.03 -2.89 9.74
CA GLY A 131 7.67 -4.16 10.36
C GLY A 131 6.17 -4.39 10.40
N LEU A 132 5.70 -5.15 11.39
CA LEU A 132 4.27 -5.44 11.56
C LEU A 132 3.46 -4.20 11.95
N ASP A 133 4.09 -3.14 12.48
CA ASP A 133 3.40 -1.89 12.79
C ASP A 133 2.82 -1.21 11.54
N ALA A 134 3.40 -1.47 10.36
CA ALA A 134 2.84 -1.04 9.08
C ALA A 134 1.49 -1.72 8.73
N LEU A 135 1.16 -2.79 9.46
CA LEU A 135 -0.07 -3.58 9.35
C LEU A 135 -0.88 -3.57 10.65
N LYS A 136 -0.60 -2.65 11.59
CA LYS A 136 -1.18 -2.62 12.94
C LYS A 136 -2.71 -2.65 13.00
N GLU A 137 -3.37 -2.21 11.93
CA GLU A 137 -4.83 -2.21 11.83
C GLU A 137 -5.39 -3.60 11.53
N PHE A 138 -4.59 -4.49 10.96
CA PHE A 138 -5.02 -5.82 10.52
C PHE A 138 -4.55 -6.91 11.48
N ASP A 139 -5.25 -8.03 11.45
CA ASP A 139 -4.81 -9.24 12.11
C ASP A 139 -3.61 -9.83 11.36
N THR A 140 -2.42 -9.66 11.95
CA THR A 140 -1.17 -10.20 11.42
C THR A 140 -0.88 -11.63 11.89
N SER A 141 -1.80 -12.28 12.62
CA SER A 141 -1.56 -13.62 13.18
C SER A 141 -1.37 -14.71 12.13
N LYS A 142 -1.93 -14.48 10.92
CA LYS A 142 -1.73 -15.36 9.76
C LYS A 142 -0.43 -15.08 9.01
N ILE A 143 0.24 -13.96 9.26
CA ILE A 143 1.51 -13.61 8.62
C ILE A 143 2.61 -14.43 9.28
N LYS A 144 2.88 -15.61 8.71
CA LYS A 144 3.99 -16.48 9.11
C LYS A 144 5.37 -15.92 8.74
N LEU A 145 5.41 -14.72 8.15
CA LEU A 145 6.59 -14.09 7.52
C LEU A 145 7.12 -12.88 8.30
N SER A 146 6.72 -12.69 9.56
CA SER A 146 7.13 -11.52 10.35
C SER A 146 8.64 -11.53 10.63
N ASP A 147 9.37 -10.67 9.91
CA ASP A 147 10.77 -10.25 10.17
C ASP A 147 11.85 -11.36 10.20
N MET A 148 11.54 -12.54 9.66
CA MET A 148 12.58 -13.48 9.22
C MET A 148 12.97 -13.13 7.77
N GLN A 149 14.28 -12.97 7.53
CA GLN A 149 14.79 -12.83 6.16
C GLN A 149 14.14 -13.89 5.24
N PRO A 150 13.69 -13.52 4.03
CA PRO A 150 14.05 -12.31 3.28
C PRO A 150 12.96 -11.21 3.21
N TYR A 151 11.93 -11.25 4.07
CA TYR A 151 10.80 -10.33 3.96
C TYR A 151 11.04 -9.00 4.68
N HIS A 152 10.62 -7.91 4.06
CA HIS A 152 10.64 -6.56 4.61
C HIS A 152 9.27 -5.91 4.41
N ILE A 153 8.62 -5.54 5.51
CA ILE A 153 7.30 -4.89 5.52
C ILE A 153 7.48 -3.46 5.98
N PHE A 154 6.86 -2.51 5.26
CA PHE A 154 6.82 -1.11 5.66
C PHE A 154 5.64 -0.40 5.01
N SER A 155 5.23 0.72 5.57
CA SER A 155 4.24 1.62 4.98
C SER A 155 4.80 3.04 4.92
N VAL A 156 4.39 3.77 3.88
CA VAL A 156 4.59 5.21 3.78
C VAL A 156 3.22 5.86 3.91
N THR A 157 3.01 6.61 4.98
CA THR A 157 1.77 7.35 5.22
C THR A 157 1.95 8.79 4.79
N GLY A 158 0.91 9.34 4.20
CA GLY A 158 0.88 10.73 3.79
C GLY A 158 -0.53 11.26 3.62
N LYS A 159 -0.64 12.58 3.53
CA LYS A 159 -1.92 13.25 3.29
C LYS A 159 -2.23 13.25 1.79
N ILE A 160 -3.48 12.92 1.46
CA ILE A 160 -4.01 12.98 0.11
C ILE A 160 -5.26 13.84 0.07
N LYS A 161 -5.41 14.61 -1.01
CA LYS A 161 -6.63 15.38 -1.30
C LYS A 161 -7.30 14.81 -2.54
N TYR A 162 -8.62 14.68 -2.49
CA TYR A 162 -9.41 14.15 -3.60
C TYR A 162 -10.78 14.82 -3.69
N LYS A 163 -11.40 14.79 -4.87
CA LYS A 163 -12.78 15.24 -5.09
C LYS A 163 -13.69 14.03 -5.23
N ILE A 164 -14.89 14.09 -4.66
CA ILE A 164 -15.85 12.98 -4.72
C ILE A 164 -16.36 12.77 -6.16
N ASN A 165 -16.51 13.85 -6.93
CA ASN A 165 -16.92 13.80 -8.33
C ASN A 165 -15.80 14.30 -9.26
N ASN A 166 -15.60 13.61 -10.39
CA ASN A 166 -14.94 14.16 -11.57
C ASN A 166 -15.94 15.10 -12.28
N CYS A 167 -16.02 16.35 -11.84
CA CYS A 167 -16.59 17.42 -12.65
C CYS A 167 -15.45 18.30 -13.16
#